data_AF-A0AAQ3NWG5-F1
#
_entry.id   AF-A0AAQ3NWG5-F1
#
_cell.length_a   1.000
_cell.length_b   1.000
_cell.length_c   1.000
_cell.angle_alpha   90.00
_cell.angle_beta   90.00
_cell.angle_gamma   90.00
#
_symmetry.space_group_name_H-M   'P 1'
#
loop_
_entity.id
_entity.type
_entity.pdbx_description
1 polymer ?
#
loop_
_entity_poly.entity_id
_entity_poly.type
_entity_poly.pdbx_seq_one_letter_code
_entity_poly.pdbx_strand_id
1 'polypeptide(L)'
;MKRKRKVVPSTKDAPVGKKSNNAGKGQATEESTHPEADRNLPNGIWDVGFDLGYKIDFQLNPAEKKVLEGTSRQQLTQNCLELCARATASVWQLVHTADKEKADLEGLQQQLMDLTLVHSECGPKYETALKTINEGRTIFEEIKKSLQAAKKQNDQQALDLVAARKALDELTIERNTLKSFLMASKAKERQMAEVIVLEHTRGFKKAIRQTTFLLDRSLEDLPLDVNNDILGGKIIPSKEVPAGTYPDDDDEEEEDSPIADQSADQSEEAVNDTVDAGEVSTTEKALLKKLTLEKLEALILNRIFCELLMISELC
;
A
#
# COMPACT_ATOMS: atom_id res chain seq x y z
N MET A 1 -24.36 3.72 -37.77
CA MET A 1 -25.58 3.29 -38.49
C MET A 1 -26.79 4.03 -37.94
N LYS A 2 -27.37 4.95 -38.72
CA LYS A 2 -28.58 5.71 -38.36
C LYS A 2 -29.80 4.82 -38.62
N ARG A 3 -30.62 4.55 -37.60
CA ARG A 3 -31.99 4.01 -37.81
C ARG A 3 -32.99 4.87 -37.04
N LYS A 4 -33.57 5.83 -37.76
CA LYS A 4 -34.83 6.49 -37.44
C LYS A 4 -35.97 5.60 -37.95
N ARG A 5 -36.98 5.31 -37.13
CA ARG A 5 -38.35 4.97 -37.54
C ARG A 5 -39.28 5.59 -36.49
N LYS A 6 -39.87 6.77 -36.75
CA LYS A 6 -41.02 7.11 -37.61
C LYS A 6 -42.34 6.90 -36.85
N VAL A 7 -42.79 8.01 -36.26
CA VAL A 7 -44.15 8.28 -35.76
C VAL A 7 -45.14 8.21 -36.92
N VAL A 8 -46.32 7.65 -36.69
CA VAL A 8 -47.50 7.82 -37.56
C VAL A 8 -48.70 8.18 -36.67
N PRO A 9 -49.38 9.31 -36.90
CA PRO A 9 -50.63 9.66 -36.22
C PRO A 9 -51.90 9.41 -37.08
N SER A 10 -52.95 9.05 -36.35
CA SER A 10 -54.39 9.43 -36.44
C SER A 10 -55.29 9.26 -37.68
N THR A 11 -56.59 9.13 -37.34
CA THR A 11 -57.84 9.53 -38.05
C THR A 11 -58.31 8.65 -39.22
N LYS A 12 -59.45 7.95 -39.07
CA LYS A 12 -60.83 8.35 -39.42
C LYS A 12 -60.98 8.71 -40.90
N ASP A 13 -61.81 7.95 -41.62
CA ASP A 13 -62.88 8.44 -42.52
C ASP A 13 -63.60 7.27 -43.23
N ALA A 14 -64.93 7.23 -43.11
CA ALA A 14 -65.86 6.76 -44.14
C ALA A 14 -66.19 7.98 -45.04
N PRO A 15 -66.76 7.93 -46.29
CA PRO A 15 -67.93 7.10 -46.64
C PRO A 15 -68.14 6.68 -48.14
N VAL A 16 -69.12 5.78 -48.34
CA VAL A 16 -70.19 5.70 -49.37
C VAL A 16 -69.85 5.73 -50.89
N GLY A 17 -70.32 4.70 -51.59
CA GLY A 17 -70.63 4.70 -53.04
C GLY A 17 -71.72 3.67 -53.38
N LYS A 18 -72.82 4.12 -54.00
CA LYS A 18 -74.07 3.40 -54.36
C LYS A 18 -74.07 2.84 -55.81
N LYS A 19 -75.06 1.95 -56.06
CA LYS A 19 -75.76 1.56 -57.34
C LYS A 19 -75.25 0.27 -58.02
N SER A 20 -76.06 -0.63 -58.58
CA SER A 20 -77.52 -0.72 -58.82
C SER A 20 -77.93 -2.12 -59.34
N ASN A 21 -79.18 -2.51 -59.08
CA ASN A 21 -80.16 -3.29 -59.88
C ASN A 21 -79.75 -4.67 -60.45
N ASN A 22 -80.56 -5.72 -60.25
CA ASN A 22 -81.82 -5.92 -61.00
C ASN A 22 -82.68 -7.08 -60.44
N ALA A 23 -83.94 -7.06 -60.86
CA ALA A 23 -85.11 -7.82 -60.41
C ALA A 23 -85.10 -9.35 -60.59
N GLY A 24 -85.84 -10.04 -59.72
CA GLY A 24 -86.32 -11.42 -59.89
C GLY A 24 -87.48 -11.74 -58.93
N LYS A 25 -88.66 -12.00 -59.49
CA LYS A 25 -89.97 -12.17 -58.84
C LYS A 25 -90.08 -13.43 -57.94
N GLY A 26 -90.56 -13.23 -56.70
CA GLY A 26 -91.76 -13.85 -56.14
C GLY A 26 -91.76 -15.34 -55.75
N GLN A 27 -91.76 -15.61 -54.43
CA GLN A 27 -92.75 -16.50 -53.81
C GLN A 27 -92.88 -16.16 -52.32
N ALA A 28 -94.13 -16.10 -51.85
CA ALA A 28 -94.54 -15.63 -50.53
C ALA A 28 -94.42 -16.74 -49.45
N THR A 29 -94.73 -16.35 -48.20
CA THR A 29 -94.99 -17.14 -46.98
C THR A 29 -93.75 -17.75 -46.31
N GLU A 30 -93.38 -17.50 -45.05
CA GLU A 30 -93.98 -16.80 -43.92
C GLU A 30 -92.91 -15.95 -43.21
N GLU A 31 -93.13 -14.65 -43.18
CA GLU A 31 -92.41 -13.70 -42.36
C GLU A 31 -93.03 -13.78 -40.95
N SER A 32 -92.40 -14.48 -40.01
CA SER A 32 -92.73 -14.35 -38.59
C SER A 32 -92.21 -13.01 -38.09
N THR A 33 -92.93 -11.95 -38.45
CA THR A 33 -92.77 -10.61 -37.91
C THR A 33 -93.21 -10.64 -36.43
N HIS A 34 -92.30 -10.98 -35.53
CA HIS A 34 -92.43 -10.49 -34.16
C HIS A 34 -91.92 -9.04 -34.15
N PRO A 35 -92.75 -8.06 -33.73
CA PRO A 35 -92.28 -6.70 -33.58
C PRO A 35 -91.15 -6.71 -32.54
N GLU A 36 -90.00 -6.18 -32.92
CA GLU A 36 -88.86 -5.89 -32.05
C GLU A 36 -89.24 -4.68 -31.16
N ALA A 37 -90.29 -4.85 -30.36
CA ALA A 37 -90.61 -3.96 -29.27
C ALA A 37 -89.49 -4.10 -28.23
N ASP A 38 -89.00 -2.98 -27.70
CA ASP A 38 -88.03 -2.89 -26.60
C ASP A 38 -88.41 -3.88 -25.47
N ARG A 39 -87.89 -5.10 -25.56
CA ARG A 39 -88.08 -6.12 -24.53
C ARG A 39 -87.16 -5.73 -23.39
N ASN A 40 -87.74 -5.48 -22.21
CA ASN A 40 -86.97 -5.28 -20.99
C ASN A 40 -85.92 -6.39 -20.90
N LEU A 41 -84.65 -6.01 -21.01
CA LEU A 41 -83.55 -6.97 -20.92
C LEU A 41 -83.66 -7.64 -19.54
N PRO A 42 -83.63 -8.98 -19.49
CA PRO A 42 -83.65 -9.68 -18.21
C PRO A 42 -82.52 -9.19 -17.30
N ASN A 43 -82.77 -9.13 -16.00
CA ASN A 43 -81.83 -8.60 -14.99
C ASN A 43 -80.61 -9.50 -14.74
N GLY A 44 -80.42 -10.55 -15.54
CA GLY A 44 -79.27 -11.44 -15.52
C GLY A 44 -79.51 -12.72 -16.32
N ILE A 45 -78.44 -13.50 -16.53
CA ILE A 45 -78.48 -14.78 -17.27
C ILE A 45 -79.32 -15.87 -16.57
N TRP A 46 -79.73 -15.63 -15.32
CA TRP A 46 -80.55 -16.53 -14.49
C TRP A 46 -81.98 -16.01 -14.29
N ASP A 47 -82.33 -14.90 -14.93
CA ASP A 47 -83.69 -14.37 -14.88
C ASP A 47 -84.65 -15.30 -15.64
N VAL A 48 -85.87 -15.46 -15.13
CA VAL A 48 -86.93 -16.27 -15.75
C VAL A 48 -87.30 -15.73 -17.14
N GLY A 49 -87.09 -14.42 -17.38
CA GLY A 49 -87.24 -13.81 -18.70
C GLY A 49 -86.15 -14.18 -19.72
N PHE A 50 -85.03 -14.76 -19.28
CA PHE A 50 -83.94 -15.24 -20.13
C PHE A 50 -84.05 -16.76 -20.36
N ASP A 51 -85.07 -17.18 -21.13
CA ASP A 51 -85.21 -18.56 -21.58
C ASP A 51 -84.68 -18.70 -23.02
N LEU A 52 -83.78 -19.68 -23.23
CA LEU A 52 -83.27 -20.04 -24.56
C LEU A 52 -83.85 -21.36 -25.07
N GLY A 53 -84.67 -22.05 -24.27
CA GLY A 53 -85.22 -23.36 -24.61
C GLY A 53 -86.02 -23.35 -25.91
N TYR A 54 -86.80 -22.30 -26.16
CA TYR A 54 -87.58 -22.14 -27.41
C TYR A 54 -86.73 -21.80 -28.65
N LYS A 55 -85.43 -21.51 -28.48
CA LYS A 55 -84.50 -21.19 -29.59
C LYS A 55 -83.59 -22.37 -29.95
N ILE A 56 -83.62 -23.45 -29.17
CA ILE A 56 -82.75 -24.61 -29.38
C ILE A 56 -83.60 -25.71 -30.01
N ASP A 57 -83.54 -25.79 -31.34
CA ASP A 57 -84.12 -26.91 -32.09
C ASP A 57 -83.06 -28.01 -32.28
N PHE A 58 -83.27 -29.16 -31.65
CA PHE A 58 -82.44 -30.35 -31.90
C PHE A 58 -82.90 -31.05 -33.17
N GLN A 59 -82.14 -30.86 -34.26
CA GLN A 59 -82.36 -31.58 -35.52
C GLN A 59 -81.90 -33.04 -35.36
N LEU A 60 -82.83 -33.91 -34.94
CA LEU A 60 -82.58 -35.34 -34.79
C LEU A 60 -83.01 -36.13 -36.03
N ASN A 61 -82.15 -37.02 -36.49
CA ASN A 61 -82.48 -37.95 -37.57
C ASN A 61 -83.47 -39.02 -37.07
N PRO A 62 -84.23 -39.71 -37.96
CA PRO A 62 -85.23 -40.70 -37.56
C PRO A 62 -84.68 -41.83 -36.67
N ALA A 63 -83.41 -42.22 -36.85
CA ALA A 63 -82.75 -43.21 -36.00
C ALA A 63 -82.47 -42.68 -34.58
N GLU A 64 -82.01 -41.43 -34.44
CA GLU A 64 -81.73 -40.78 -33.15
C GLU A 64 -83.03 -40.53 -32.39
N LYS A 65 -84.09 -40.14 -33.10
CA LYS A 65 -85.42 -39.97 -32.54
C LYS A 65 -85.95 -41.27 -31.94
N LYS A 66 -85.77 -42.42 -32.63
CA LYS A 66 -86.16 -43.75 -32.13
C LYS A 66 -85.39 -44.16 -30.88
N VAL A 67 -84.12 -43.77 -30.77
CA VAL A 67 -83.30 -44.00 -29.55
C VAL A 67 -83.83 -43.17 -28.38
N LEU A 68 -84.17 -41.89 -28.62
CA LEU A 68 -84.72 -41.02 -27.59
C LEU A 68 -86.09 -41.48 -27.11
N GLU A 69 -86.99 -41.87 -28.02
CA GLU A 69 -88.32 -42.41 -27.69
C GLU A 69 -88.25 -43.73 -26.91
N GLY A 70 -87.21 -44.55 -27.14
CA GLY A 70 -86.97 -45.80 -26.42
C GLY A 70 -86.27 -45.65 -25.07
N THR A 71 -85.80 -44.46 -24.72
CA THR A 71 -85.07 -44.20 -23.46
C THR A 71 -86.06 -43.89 -22.35
N SER A 72 -85.95 -44.56 -21.21
CA SER A 72 -86.84 -44.28 -20.08
C SER A 72 -86.55 -42.92 -19.46
N ARG A 73 -87.55 -42.30 -18.82
CA ARG A 73 -87.36 -41.04 -18.07
C ARG A 73 -86.20 -41.13 -17.07
N GLN A 74 -86.05 -42.26 -16.38
CA GLN A 74 -84.97 -42.48 -15.42
C GLN A 74 -83.60 -42.47 -16.09
N GLN A 75 -83.46 -43.10 -17.25
CA GLN A 75 -82.22 -43.09 -18.03
C GLN A 75 -81.89 -41.68 -18.57
N LEU A 76 -82.89 -40.93 -19.05
CA LEU A 76 -82.69 -39.53 -19.46
C LEU A 76 -82.25 -38.65 -18.28
N THR A 77 -82.88 -38.81 -17.11
CA THR A 77 -82.47 -38.08 -15.89
C THR A 77 -81.04 -38.45 -15.48
N GLN A 78 -80.69 -39.74 -15.51
CA GLN A 78 -79.33 -40.20 -15.20
C GLN A 78 -78.30 -39.63 -16.18
N ASN A 79 -78.58 -39.66 -17.49
CA ASN A 79 -77.70 -39.10 -18.51
C ASN A 79 -77.52 -37.59 -18.36
N CYS A 80 -78.60 -36.87 -18.02
CA CYS A 80 -78.55 -35.43 -17.74
C CYS A 80 -77.68 -35.13 -16.50
N LEU A 81 -77.86 -35.89 -15.41
CA LEU A 81 -77.02 -35.74 -14.21
C LEU A 81 -75.56 -36.07 -14.49
N GLU A 82 -75.27 -37.11 -15.27
CA GLU A 82 -73.90 -37.45 -15.67
C GLU A 82 -73.27 -36.37 -16.55
N LEU A 83 -74.01 -35.81 -17.51
CA LEU A 83 -73.55 -34.70 -18.34
C LEU A 83 -73.22 -33.47 -17.49
N CYS A 84 -74.12 -33.11 -16.57
CA CYS A 84 -73.91 -32.02 -15.62
C CYS A 84 -72.68 -32.30 -14.73
N ALA A 85 -72.53 -33.50 -14.20
CA ALA A 85 -71.36 -33.88 -13.39
C ALA A 85 -70.05 -33.74 -14.18
N ARG A 86 -70.00 -34.25 -15.41
CA ARG A 86 -68.83 -34.10 -16.30
C ARG A 86 -68.55 -32.63 -16.61
N ALA A 87 -69.57 -31.83 -16.92
CA ALA A 87 -69.42 -30.40 -17.16
C ALA A 87 -68.87 -29.68 -15.93
N THR A 88 -69.40 -29.97 -14.73
CA THR A 88 -68.88 -29.38 -13.48
C THR A 88 -67.44 -29.80 -13.18
N ALA A 89 -67.06 -31.05 -13.47
CA ALA A 89 -65.68 -31.51 -13.33
C ALA A 89 -64.73 -30.79 -14.30
N SER A 90 -65.13 -30.60 -15.56
CA SER A 90 -64.36 -29.84 -16.54
C SER A 90 -64.22 -28.37 -16.15
N VAL A 91 -65.29 -27.73 -15.66
CA VAL A 91 -65.25 -26.34 -15.16
C VAL A 91 -64.31 -26.24 -13.95
N TRP A 92 -64.41 -27.18 -13.00
CA TRP A 92 -63.51 -27.20 -11.84
C TRP A 92 -62.05 -27.33 -12.25
N GLN A 93 -61.73 -28.21 -13.22
CA GLN A 93 -60.36 -28.34 -13.74
C GLN A 93 -59.86 -27.04 -14.37
N LEU A 94 -60.69 -26.36 -15.17
CA LEU A 94 -60.32 -25.08 -15.78
C LEU A 94 -60.02 -23.99 -14.74
N VAL A 95 -60.85 -23.89 -13.70
CA VAL A 95 -60.63 -22.94 -12.60
C VAL A 95 -59.35 -23.29 -11.84
N HIS A 96 -59.17 -24.57 -11.49
CA HIS A 96 -58.00 -25.02 -10.77
C HIS A 96 -56.69 -24.83 -11.56
N THR A 97 -56.69 -25.04 -12.87
CA THR A 97 -55.53 -24.74 -13.72
C THR A 97 -55.26 -23.23 -13.79
N ALA A 98 -56.32 -22.41 -13.90
CA ALA A 98 -56.17 -20.96 -13.93
C ALA A 98 -55.62 -20.41 -12.59
N ASP A 99 -56.05 -20.96 -11.46
CA ASP A 99 -55.54 -20.59 -10.14
C ASP A 99 -54.05 -20.95 -9.98
N LYS A 100 -53.63 -22.10 -10.51
CA LYS A 100 -52.20 -22.50 -10.56
C LYS A 100 -51.38 -21.54 -11.42
N GLU A 101 -51.83 -21.26 -12.64
CA GLU A 101 -51.16 -20.33 -13.54
C GLU A 101 -51.05 -18.94 -12.92
N LYS A 102 -52.07 -18.49 -12.19
CA LYS A 102 -52.04 -17.24 -11.46
C LYS A 102 -50.99 -17.25 -10.33
N ALA A 103 -50.95 -18.32 -9.54
CA ALA A 103 -49.93 -18.46 -8.49
C ALA A 103 -48.51 -18.50 -9.07
N ASP A 104 -48.30 -19.18 -10.20
CA ASP A 104 -47.02 -19.23 -10.90
C ASP A 104 -46.63 -17.85 -11.45
N LEU A 105 -47.60 -17.10 -12.01
CA LEU A 105 -47.39 -15.73 -12.46
C LEU A 105 -47.03 -14.78 -11.32
N GLU A 106 -47.71 -14.87 -10.18
CA GLU A 106 -47.39 -14.10 -8.98
C GLU A 106 -45.97 -14.45 -8.46
N GLY A 107 -45.61 -15.74 -8.47
CA GLY A 107 -44.26 -16.19 -8.12
C GLY A 107 -43.18 -15.65 -9.05
N LEU A 108 -43.41 -15.68 -10.36
CA LEU A 108 -42.48 -15.12 -11.36
C LEU A 108 -42.37 -13.59 -11.26
N GLN A 109 -43.47 -12.90 -10.97
CA GLN A 109 -43.46 -11.45 -10.73
C GLN A 109 -42.62 -11.09 -9.51
N GLN A 110 -42.74 -11.86 -8.42
CA GLN A 110 -41.93 -11.66 -7.22
C GLN A 110 -40.43 -11.87 -7.53
N GLN A 111 -40.08 -12.95 -8.24
CA GLN A 111 -38.70 -13.21 -8.65
C GLN A 111 -38.13 -12.10 -9.53
N LEU A 112 -38.94 -11.56 -10.45
CA LEU A 112 -38.54 -10.44 -11.29
C LEU A 112 -38.28 -9.17 -10.46
N MET A 113 -39.12 -8.91 -9.47
CA MET A 113 -38.95 -7.77 -8.56
C MET A 113 -37.68 -7.91 -7.72
N ASP A 114 -37.44 -9.09 -7.14
CA ASP A 114 -36.25 -9.39 -6.35
C ASP A 114 -34.97 -9.27 -7.20
N LEU A 115 -34.98 -9.82 -8.41
CA LEU A 115 -33.84 -9.70 -9.34
C LEU A 115 -33.60 -8.24 -9.76
N THR A 116 -34.66 -7.47 -9.97
CA THR A 116 -34.56 -6.04 -10.30
C THR A 116 -33.96 -5.26 -9.14
N LEU A 117 -34.35 -5.58 -7.89
CA LEU A 117 -33.78 -4.96 -6.70
C LEU A 117 -32.27 -5.27 -6.60
N VAL A 118 -31.87 -6.54 -6.70
CA VAL A 118 -30.46 -6.94 -6.67
C VAL A 118 -29.65 -6.28 -7.80
N HIS A 119 -30.22 -6.21 -9.00
CA HIS A 119 -29.57 -5.55 -10.13
C HIS A 119 -29.39 -4.04 -9.90
N SER A 120 -30.38 -3.39 -9.28
CA SER A 120 -30.29 -1.96 -8.94
C SER A 120 -29.18 -1.65 -7.94
N GLU A 121 -28.85 -2.59 -7.05
CA GLU A 121 -27.73 -2.46 -6.12
C GLU A 121 -26.36 -2.73 -6.77
N CYS A 122 -26.33 -3.51 -7.85
CA CYS A 122 -25.07 -3.88 -8.52
C CYS A 122 -24.38 -2.67 -9.16
N GLY A 123 -25.15 -1.74 -9.77
CA GLY A 123 -24.63 -0.51 -10.37
C GLY A 123 -23.80 0.35 -9.41
N PRO A 124 -24.36 0.81 -8.27
CA PRO A 124 -23.61 1.64 -7.33
C PRO A 124 -22.44 0.88 -6.68
N LYS A 125 -22.57 -0.43 -6.41
CA LYS A 125 -21.45 -1.27 -5.92
C LYS A 125 -20.29 -1.32 -6.92
N TYR A 126 -20.60 -1.40 -8.22
CA TYR A 126 -19.59 -1.33 -9.28
C TYR A 126 -18.92 0.05 -9.35
N GLU A 127 -19.69 1.14 -9.25
CA GLU A 127 -19.14 2.49 -9.25
C GLU A 127 -18.23 2.77 -8.04
N THR A 128 -18.60 2.30 -6.84
CA THR A 128 -17.75 2.44 -5.66
C THR A 128 -16.48 1.62 -5.80
N ALA A 129 -16.56 0.38 -6.30
CA ALA A 129 -15.38 -0.44 -6.60
C ALA A 129 -14.45 0.21 -7.64
N LEU A 130 -15.00 0.85 -8.67
CA LEU A 130 -14.19 1.59 -9.64
C LEU A 130 -13.49 2.80 -9.01
N LYS A 131 -14.18 3.54 -8.13
CA LYS A 131 -13.57 4.68 -7.42
C LYS A 131 -12.41 4.22 -6.54
N THR A 132 -12.60 3.18 -5.74
CA THR A 132 -11.53 2.65 -4.86
C THR A 132 -10.34 2.10 -5.65
N ILE A 133 -10.58 1.45 -6.79
CA ILE A 133 -9.50 0.99 -7.69
C ILE A 133 -8.71 2.19 -8.23
N ASN A 134 -9.38 3.26 -8.65
CA ASN A 134 -8.72 4.45 -9.17
C ASN A 134 -7.91 5.19 -8.08
N GLU A 135 -8.45 5.31 -6.87
CA GLU A 135 -7.74 5.86 -5.71
C GLU A 135 -6.51 5.00 -5.34
N GLY A 136 -6.66 3.66 -5.35
CA GLY A 136 -5.54 2.75 -5.15
C GLY A 136 -4.45 2.93 -6.21
N ARG A 137 -4.84 3.17 -7.46
CA ARG A 137 -3.90 3.42 -8.56
C ARG A 137 -3.15 4.76 -8.39
N THR A 138 -3.82 5.81 -7.93
CA THR A 138 -3.15 7.11 -7.70
C THR A 138 -2.15 7.00 -6.56
N ILE A 139 -2.54 6.37 -5.43
CA ILE A 139 -1.65 6.13 -4.29
C ILE A 139 -0.44 5.30 -4.71
N PHE A 140 -0.64 4.26 -5.54
CA PHE A 140 0.46 3.43 -6.02
C PHE A 140 1.48 4.22 -6.84
N GLU A 141 1.03 5.11 -7.73
CA GLU A 141 1.93 5.98 -8.50
C GLU A 141 2.67 7.00 -7.62
N GLU A 142 2.04 7.51 -6.57
CA GLU A 142 2.70 8.37 -5.58
C GLU A 142 3.79 7.63 -4.79
N ILE A 143 3.48 6.42 -4.30
CA ILE A 143 4.45 5.55 -3.62
C ILE A 143 5.61 5.21 -4.55
N LYS A 144 5.34 4.93 -5.82
CA LYS A 144 6.37 4.65 -6.81
C LYS A 144 7.30 5.84 -7.03
N LYS A 145 6.75 7.06 -7.11
CA LYS A 145 7.54 8.30 -7.22
C LYS A 145 8.38 8.55 -5.97
N SER A 146 7.79 8.40 -4.77
CA SER A 146 8.52 8.60 -3.52
C SER A 146 9.64 7.57 -3.33
N LEU A 147 9.40 6.31 -3.71
CA LEU A 147 10.42 5.26 -3.69
C LEU A 147 11.59 5.58 -4.63
N GLN A 148 11.29 6.07 -5.84
CA GLN A 148 12.34 6.49 -6.78
C GLN A 148 13.15 7.67 -6.24
N ALA A 149 12.51 8.64 -5.59
CA ALA A 149 13.19 9.77 -4.97
C ALA A 149 14.08 9.31 -3.80
N ALA A 150 13.56 8.46 -2.92
CA ALA A 150 14.31 7.89 -1.80
C ALA A 150 15.52 7.07 -2.27
N LYS A 151 15.36 6.29 -3.36
CA LYS A 151 16.48 5.55 -3.95
C LYS A 151 17.58 6.49 -4.45
N LYS A 152 17.22 7.55 -5.18
CA LYS A 152 18.21 8.55 -5.64
C LYS A 152 18.92 9.23 -4.47
N GLN A 153 18.19 9.54 -3.40
CA GLN A 153 18.77 10.14 -2.20
C GLN A 153 19.75 9.18 -1.51
N ASN A 154 19.40 7.90 -1.39
CA ASN A 154 20.27 6.88 -0.82
C ASN A 154 21.55 6.70 -1.66
N ASP A 155 21.41 6.61 -2.99
CA ASP A 155 22.54 6.52 -3.92
C ASP A 155 23.47 7.74 -3.77
N GLN A 156 22.90 8.95 -3.64
CA GLN A 156 23.68 10.17 -3.39
C GLN A 156 24.41 10.13 -2.05
N GLN A 157 23.73 9.74 -0.97
CA GLN A 157 24.33 9.61 0.36
C GLN A 157 25.46 8.58 0.37
N ALA A 158 25.32 7.48 -0.38
CA ALA A 158 26.38 6.48 -0.51
C ALA A 158 27.63 7.07 -1.19
N LEU A 159 27.45 7.90 -2.23
CA LEU A 159 28.56 8.62 -2.87
C LEU A 159 29.23 9.62 -1.91
N ASP A 160 28.43 10.40 -1.18
CA ASP A 160 28.92 11.39 -0.23
C ASP A 160 29.72 10.72 0.92
N LEU A 161 29.24 9.57 1.42
CA LEU A 161 29.95 8.78 2.43
C LEU A 161 31.29 8.25 1.92
N VAL A 162 31.36 7.80 0.67
CA VAL A 162 32.62 7.37 0.06
C VAL A 162 33.59 8.53 -0.08
N ALA A 163 33.11 9.71 -0.47
CA ALA A 163 33.94 10.92 -0.56
C ALA A 163 34.44 11.36 0.83
N ALA A 164 33.57 11.40 1.83
CA ALA A 164 33.92 11.75 3.20
C ALA A 164 34.95 10.79 3.80
N ARG A 165 34.81 9.48 3.52
CA ARG A 165 35.78 8.47 3.97
C ARG A 165 37.17 8.70 3.40
N LYS A 166 37.28 9.03 2.11
CA LYS A 166 38.57 9.35 1.47
C LYS A 166 39.22 10.59 2.11
N ALA A 167 38.44 11.64 2.35
CA ALA A 167 38.94 12.84 3.02
C ALA A 167 39.42 12.56 4.45
N LEU A 168 38.74 11.66 5.17
CA LEU A 168 39.15 11.23 6.51
C LEU A 168 40.47 10.46 6.47
N ASP A 169 40.64 9.56 5.49
CA ASP A 169 41.89 8.82 5.29
C ASP A 169 43.06 9.79 5.01
N GLU A 170 42.85 10.81 4.17
CA GLU A 170 43.84 11.87 3.87
C GLU A 170 44.22 12.68 5.12
N LEU A 171 43.22 13.19 5.86
CA LEU A 171 43.45 13.93 7.11
C LEU A 171 44.13 13.07 8.18
N THR A 172 43.88 11.77 8.19
CA THR A 172 44.55 10.84 9.11
C THR A 172 46.03 10.73 8.79
N ILE A 173 46.40 10.69 7.51
CA ILE A 173 47.79 10.71 7.07
C ILE A 173 48.44 12.04 7.48
N GLU A 174 47.81 13.18 7.20
CA GLU A 174 48.32 14.51 7.58
C GLU A 174 48.51 14.67 9.09
N ARG A 175 47.54 14.21 9.89
CA ARG A 175 47.64 14.22 11.35
C ARG A 175 48.82 13.39 11.83
N ASN A 176 49.06 12.23 11.24
CA ASN A 176 50.18 11.37 11.61
C ASN A 176 51.54 11.97 11.21
N THR A 177 51.63 12.59 10.03
CA THR A 177 52.86 13.27 9.60
C THR A 177 53.16 14.47 10.50
N LEU A 178 52.17 15.32 10.81
CA LEU A 178 52.32 16.43 11.75
C LEU A 178 52.73 15.97 13.14
N LYS A 179 52.12 14.90 13.65
CA LYS A 179 52.49 14.32 14.96
C LYS A 179 53.95 13.86 14.96
N SER A 180 54.42 13.21 13.89
CA SER A 180 55.82 12.78 13.77
C SER A 180 56.79 13.97 13.72
N PHE A 181 56.45 15.03 12.98
CA PHE A 181 57.25 16.25 12.89
C PHE A 181 57.34 16.97 14.24
N LEU A 182 56.22 17.09 14.95
CA LEU A 182 56.17 17.71 16.28
C LEU A 182 57.03 16.94 17.29
N MET A 183 56.98 15.60 17.27
CA MET A 183 57.84 14.78 18.13
C MET A 183 59.33 14.98 17.83
N ALA A 184 59.71 15.10 16.55
CA ALA A 184 61.08 15.40 16.15
C ALA A 184 61.53 16.82 16.57
N SER A 185 60.65 17.83 16.45
CA SER A 185 60.93 19.19 16.91
C SER A 185 61.14 19.22 18.42
N LYS A 186 60.23 18.61 19.19
CA LYS A 186 60.35 18.50 20.65
C LYS A 186 61.62 17.78 21.07
N ALA A 187 62.04 16.74 20.34
CA ALA A 187 63.31 16.07 20.62
C ALA A 187 64.51 17.00 20.42
N LYS A 188 64.54 17.79 19.33
CA LYS A 188 65.58 18.81 19.10
C LYS A 188 65.55 19.92 20.15
N GLU A 189 64.37 20.39 20.53
CA GLU A 189 64.22 21.39 21.59
C GLU A 189 64.77 20.89 22.92
N ARG A 190 64.51 19.62 23.29
CA ARG A 190 65.12 19.01 24.48
C ARG A 190 66.64 18.93 24.39
N GLN A 191 67.17 18.48 23.25
CA GLN A 191 68.62 18.43 23.02
C GLN A 191 69.26 19.82 23.10
N MET A 192 68.63 20.85 22.53
CA MET A 192 69.11 22.23 22.64
C MET A 192 69.04 22.73 24.07
N ALA A 193 67.95 22.46 24.79
CA ALA A 193 67.80 22.83 26.19
C ALA A 193 68.89 22.18 27.06
N GLU A 194 69.18 20.90 26.82
CA GLU A 194 70.25 20.17 27.50
C GLU A 194 71.63 20.78 27.23
N VAL A 195 71.97 21.06 25.97
CA VAL A 195 73.23 21.73 25.60
C VAL A 195 73.34 23.12 26.24
N ILE A 196 72.25 23.89 26.23
CA ILE A 196 72.19 25.21 26.86
C ILE A 196 72.44 25.11 28.37
N VAL A 197 71.77 24.19 29.06
CA VAL A 197 71.98 23.95 30.49
C VAL A 197 73.43 23.56 30.77
N LEU A 198 74.00 22.62 30.00
CA LEU A 198 75.40 22.21 30.15
C LEU A 198 76.39 23.38 29.98
N GLU A 199 76.24 24.17 28.91
CA GLU A 199 77.08 25.36 28.67
C GLU A 199 76.90 26.43 29.77
N HIS A 200 75.67 26.68 30.23
CA HIS A 200 75.43 27.59 31.34
C HIS A 200 76.07 27.12 32.64
N THR A 201 75.95 25.83 32.97
CA THR A 201 76.60 25.23 34.16
C THR A 201 78.11 25.36 34.07
N ARG A 202 78.71 25.10 32.90
CA ARG A 202 80.15 25.30 32.64
C ARG A 202 80.56 26.76 32.81
N GLY A 203 79.80 27.70 32.23
CA GLY A 203 80.03 29.14 32.35
C GLY A 203 79.90 29.65 33.78
N PHE A 204 78.93 29.15 34.55
CA PHE A 204 78.74 29.48 35.96
C PHE A 204 79.90 28.98 36.82
N LYS A 205 80.32 27.72 36.66
CA LYS A 205 81.49 27.15 37.35
C LYS A 205 82.77 27.92 37.01
N LYS A 206 82.96 28.31 35.74
CA LYS A 206 84.06 29.18 35.31
C LYS A 206 84.02 30.54 36.02
N ALA A 207 82.86 31.19 36.07
CA ALA A 207 82.71 32.47 36.76
C ALA A 207 83.04 32.39 38.26
N ILE A 208 82.63 31.31 38.94
CA ILE A 208 83.00 31.03 40.33
C ILE A 208 84.53 30.92 40.46
N ARG A 209 85.20 30.10 39.63
CA ARG A 209 86.67 29.97 39.70
C ARG A 209 87.39 31.29 39.48
N GLN A 210 86.91 32.08 38.53
CA GLN A 210 87.44 33.41 38.27
C GLN A 210 87.24 34.36 39.47
N THR A 211 86.05 34.39 40.07
CA THR A 211 85.79 35.23 41.27
C THR A 211 86.61 34.76 42.47
N THR A 212 86.72 33.46 42.73
CA THR A 212 87.58 32.92 43.79
C THR A 212 89.05 33.31 43.59
N PHE A 213 89.57 33.20 42.37
CA PHE A 213 90.95 33.61 42.08
C PHE A 213 91.20 35.11 42.29
N LEU A 214 90.20 35.96 42.03
CA LEU A 214 90.30 37.40 42.22
C LEU A 214 90.23 37.82 43.68
N LEU A 215 89.56 37.05 44.55
CA LEU A 215 89.53 37.31 45.99
C LEU A 215 90.93 37.20 46.64
N ASP A 216 91.82 36.40 46.06
CA ASP A 216 93.16 36.12 46.59
C ASP A 216 94.29 37.00 45.98
N ARG A 217 93.99 37.96 45.08
CA ARG A 217 95.02 38.72 44.33
C ARG A 217 94.67 40.19 44.05
N SER A 218 95.69 41.05 43.93
CA SER A 218 95.51 42.47 43.52
C SER A 218 95.12 42.59 42.04
N LEU A 219 94.15 43.45 41.74
CA LEU A 219 93.47 43.61 40.44
C LEU A 219 94.30 44.32 39.35
N GLU A 220 95.47 44.88 39.70
CA GLU A 220 96.14 45.88 38.86
C GLU A 220 96.84 45.33 37.60
N ASP A 221 97.14 44.04 37.50
CA ASP A 221 97.92 43.46 36.39
C ASP A 221 97.38 42.14 35.80
N LEU A 222 96.08 41.83 35.99
CA LEU A 222 95.54 40.53 35.57
C LEU A 222 94.79 40.59 34.23
N PRO A 223 95.26 39.93 33.16
CA PRO A 223 94.56 39.87 31.88
C PRO A 223 93.43 38.84 31.93
N LEU A 224 92.32 39.21 32.58
CA LEU A 224 91.08 38.45 32.51
C LEU A 224 90.51 38.57 31.08
N ASP A 225 90.58 37.48 30.33
CA ASP A 225 89.92 37.34 29.03
C ASP A 225 88.78 36.34 29.15
N VAL A 226 87.65 36.65 28.51
CA VAL A 226 86.48 35.77 28.41
C VAL A 226 86.86 34.42 27.78
N ASN A 227 87.89 34.39 26.92
CA ASN A 227 88.39 33.16 26.31
C ASN A 227 89.33 32.34 27.21
N ASN A 228 89.69 32.81 28.41
CA ASN A 228 90.58 32.10 29.33
C ASN A 228 89.83 31.61 30.58
N ASP A 229 90.20 30.46 31.11
CA ASP A 229 89.69 29.87 32.35
C ASP A 229 90.85 29.70 33.36
N ILE A 230 90.52 29.46 34.63
CA ILE A 230 91.48 29.34 35.73
C ILE A 230 91.37 27.93 36.31
N LEU A 231 92.41 27.13 36.11
CA LEU A 231 92.50 25.75 36.62
C LEU A 231 93.80 25.59 37.42
N GLY A 232 93.70 25.09 38.65
CA GLY A 232 94.86 24.91 39.54
C GLY A 232 95.67 26.20 39.77
N GLY A 233 95.02 27.37 39.72
CA GLY A 233 95.66 28.68 39.92
C GLY A 233 96.42 29.24 38.70
N LYS A 234 96.31 28.60 37.52
CA LYS A 234 96.91 29.07 36.26
C LYS A 234 95.83 29.46 35.26
N ILE A 235 96.11 30.51 34.47
CA ILE A 235 95.26 30.95 33.37
C ILE A 235 95.54 30.05 32.16
N ILE A 236 94.50 29.41 31.62
CA ILE A 236 94.58 28.49 30.48
C ILE A 236 93.52 28.91 29.45
N PRO A 237 93.78 28.84 28.13
CA PRO A 237 92.75 29.05 27.12
C PRO A 237 91.58 28.07 27.27
N SER A 238 90.35 28.56 27.17
CA SER A 238 89.13 27.76 27.41
C SER A 238 88.96 26.59 26.42
N LYS A 239 89.65 26.63 25.27
CA LYS A 239 89.65 25.54 24.27
C LYS A 239 90.58 24.38 24.63
N GLU A 240 91.48 24.56 25.58
CA GLU A 240 92.52 23.59 25.98
C GLU A 240 92.23 22.92 27.33
N VAL A 241 91.06 23.21 27.93
CA VAL A 241 90.61 22.52 29.14
C VAL A 241 90.32 21.05 28.80
N PRO A 242 90.98 20.07 29.46
CA PRO A 242 90.77 18.64 29.18
C PRO A 242 89.30 18.22 29.38
N ALA A 243 88.78 17.35 28.51
CA ALA A 243 87.47 16.71 28.72
C ALA A 243 87.51 15.89 30.02
N GLY A 244 86.48 16.01 30.89
CA GLY A 244 86.47 15.38 32.23
C GLY A 244 87.10 16.22 33.34
N THR A 245 87.51 17.48 33.09
CA THR A 245 87.94 18.40 34.16
C THR A 245 86.74 18.96 34.96
N TYR A 246 85.54 18.85 34.42
CA TYR A 246 84.30 19.21 35.11
C TYR A 246 83.74 17.94 35.77
N PRO A 247 83.45 17.94 37.08
CA PRO A 247 83.01 16.74 37.80
C PRO A 247 81.69 16.14 37.35
N ASP A 248 80.94 16.79 36.46
CA ASP A 248 79.61 16.31 36.03
C ASP A 248 79.66 15.67 34.63
N ASP A 249 80.85 15.51 34.03
CA ASP A 249 80.97 14.78 32.75
C ASP A 249 80.84 13.25 32.97
N ASP A 250 81.04 12.75 34.20
CA ASP A 250 80.80 11.36 34.63
C ASP A 250 80.25 11.39 36.08
N ASP A 251 79.06 10.82 36.31
CA ASP A 251 78.38 10.51 37.59
C ASP A 251 77.35 11.51 38.20
N GLU A 252 76.10 11.02 38.14
CA GLU A 252 75.01 10.97 39.15
C GLU A 252 74.74 12.13 40.14
N GLU A 253 73.50 12.63 40.03
CA GLU A 253 72.55 13.05 41.08
C GLU A 253 73.11 13.67 42.38
N GLU A 254 72.91 14.98 42.56
CA GLU A 254 72.42 15.50 43.84
C GLU A 254 71.17 16.36 43.60
N GLU A 255 70.11 15.98 44.32
CA GLU A 255 68.81 16.61 44.36
C GLU A 255 68.88 18.06 44.85
N ASP A 256 68.12 18.95 44.21
CA ASP A 256 67.42 20.01 44.94
C ASP A 256 66.11 20.37 44.20
N SER A 257 64.98 20.05 44.85
CA SER A 257 63.63 20.52 44.52
C SER A 257 63.33 21.83 45.28
N PRO A 258 62.21 22.59 45.06
CA PRO A 258 61.13 22.45 44.07
C PRO A 258 60.75 23.77 43.34
N ILE A 259 60.17 23.70 42.14
CA ILE A 259 59.07 24.63 41.76
C ILE A 259 57.95 23.81 41.14
N ALA A 260 56.87 23.70 41.92
CA ALA A 260 55.59 23.21 41.46
C ALA A 260 55.01 24.24 40.47
N ASP A 261 54.89 23.84 39.21
CA ASP A 261 53.86 24.39 38.33
C ASP A 261 52.87 23.28 38.02
N GLN A 262 51.65 23.49 38.51
CA GLN A 262 50.55 22.54 38.42
C GLN A 262 50.04 22.55 36.98
N SER A 263 50.52 21.63 36.16
CA SER A 263 49.74 21.15 35.03
C SER A 263 48.99 19.91 35.48
N ALA A 264 47.68 20.09 35.66
CA ALA A 264 46.74 18.99 35.79
C ALA A 264 46.71 18.23 34.47
N ASP A 265 47.36 17.08 34.42
CA ASP A 265 46.98 16.00 33.53
C ASP A 265 46.42 14.88 34.42
N GLN A 266 45.09 14.79 34.45
CA GLN A 266 44.38 13.69 35.06
C GLN A 266 43.73 12.86 33.97
N SER A 267 43.99 11.55 34.09
CA SER A 267 43.25 10.41 33.55
C SER A 267 43.32 10.18 32.04
N GLU A 268 44.31 9.36 31.69
CA GLU A 268 44.09 8.25 30.77
C GLU A 268 42.83 7.46 31.21
N GLU A 269 41.75 7.60 30.46
CA GLU A 269 40.69 6.60 30.42
C GLU A 269 41.04 5.61 29.29
N ALA A 270 41.74 4.55 29.66
CA ALA A 270 41.77 3.33 28.88
C ALA A 270 40.38 2.67 28.97
N VAL A 271 39.45 3.09 28.11
CA VAL A 271 38.23 2.33 27.82
C VAL A 271 38.41 1.65 26.48
N ASN A 272 38.69 0.35 26.57
CA ASN A 272 38.43 -0.71 25.59
C ASN A 272 37.65 -0.27 24.33
N ASP A 273 38.38 -0.04 23.24
CA ASP A 273 37.85 -0.23 21.88
C ASP A 273 38.46 -1.49 21.29
N THR A 274 37.98 -2.64 21.77
CA THR A 274 37.97 -3.86 20.96
C THR A 274 36.72 -3.85 20.09
N VAL A 275 36.72 -2.97 19.08
CA VAL A 275 35.82 -3.15 17.94
C VAL A 275 36.50 -4.14 17.00
N ASP A 276 36.26 -5.41 17.28
CA ASP A 276 36.34 -6.48 16.28
C ASP A 276 35.24 -6.25 15.22
N ALA A 277 35.47 -5.27 14.35
CA ALA A 277 34.69 -5.05 13.13
C ALA A 277 35.22 -5.97 12.02
N GLY A 278 35.26 -7.28 12.29
CA GLY A 278 35.69 -8.29 11.32
C GLY A 278 34.59 -9.25 10.90
N GLU A 279 33.86 -9.84 11.86
CA GLU A 279 33.08 -11.06 11.56
C GLU A 279 31.59 -11.03 11.98
N VAL A 280 31.12 -10.00 12.69
CA VAL A 280 29.71 -9.94 13.13
C VAL A 280 28.75 -9.49 12.00
N SER A 281 29.25 -8.83 10.94
CA SER A 281 28.38 -8.22 9.92
C SER A 281 27.74 -9.20 8.94
N THR A 282 28.36 -10.35 8.68
CA THR A 282 27.89 -11.29 7.64
C THR A 282 26.79 -12.22 8.15
N THR A 283 26.88 -12.68 9.39
CA THR A 283 25.89 -13.57 10.02
C THR A 283 24.60 -12.81 10.36
N GLU A 284 24.72 -11.58 10.88
CA GLU A 284 23.58 -10.74 11.23
C GLU A 284 22.83 -10.25 9.98
N LYS A 285 23.55 -9.90 8.89
CA LYS A 285 22.94 -9.63 7.57
C LYS A 285 22.28 -10.85 6.94
N ALA A 286 22.83 -12.05 7.17
CA ALA A 286 22.23 -13.30 6.69
C ALA A 286 20.93 -13.62 7.46
N LEU A 287 20.90 -13.41 8.77
CA LEU A 287 19.72 -13.56 9.60
C LEU A 287 18.63 -12.53 9.26
N LEU A 288 19.00 -11.26 9.03
CA LEU A 288 18.09 -10.23 8.55
C LEU A 288 17.50 -10.58 7.18
N LYS A 289 18.31 -11.07 6.23
CA LYS A 289 17.81 -11.55 4.94
C LYS A 289 16.84 -12.72 5.09
N LYS A 290 17.15 -13.69 5.95
CA LYS A 290 16.27 -14.84 6.24
C LYS A 290 14.93 -14.38 6.83
N LEU A 291 14.98 -13.49 7.81
CA LEU A 291 13.79 -12.92 8.46
C LEU A 291 12.93 -12.11 7.47
N THR A 292 13.55 -11.39 6.55
CA THR A 292 12.81 -10.67 5.50
C THR A 292 12.20 -11.60 4.48
N LEU A 293 12.83 -12.74 4.18
CA LEU A 293 12.33 -13.73 3.22
C LEU A 293 11.12 -14.47 3.78
N GLU A 294 11.18 -14.93 5.03
CA GLU A 294 10.04 -15.59 5.71
C GLU A 294 8.83 -14.65 5.84
N LYS A 295 9.05 -13.36 6.15
CA LYS A 295 7.97 -12.37 6.18
C LYS A 295 7.34 -12.15 4.81
N LEU A 296 8.13 -12.22 3.74
CA LEU A 296 7.66 -12.02 2.38
C LEU A 296 6.88 -13.25 1.88
N GLU A 297 7.33 -14.47 2.24
CA GLU A 297 6.58 -15.71 2.01
C GLU A 297 5.24 -15.72 2.75
N ALA A 298 5.20 -15.29 4.01
CA ALA A 298 3.95 -15.18 4.78
C ALA A 298 2.96 -14.18 4.17
N LEU A 299 3.45 -13.05 3.64
CA LEU A 299 2.61 -12.07 2.95
C LEU A 299 2.07 -12.59 1.61
N ILE A 300 2.87 -13.34 0.85
CA ILE A 300 2.43 -13.98 -0.39
C ILE A 300 1.37 -15.04 -0.10
N LEU A 301 1.59 -15.89 0.91
CA LEU A 301 0.61 -16.91 1.32
C LEU A 301 -0.72 -16.29 1.77
N ASN A 302 -0.67 -15.20 2.56
CA ASN A 302 -1.88 -14.48 2.95
C ASN A 302 -2.60 -13.86 1.75
N ARG A 303 -1.85 -13.30 0.79
CA ARG A 303 -2.42 -12.74 -0.44
C ARG A 303 -3.15 -13.81 -1.26
N ILE A 304 -2.50 -14.96 -1.47
CA ILE A 304 -3.08 -16.09 -2.20
C ILE A 304 -4.31 -16.63 -1.46
N PHE A 305 -4.26 -16.75 -0.14
CA PHE A 305 -5.39 -17.20 0.67
C PHE A 305 -6.59 -16.25 0.55
N CYS A 306 -6.37 -14.94 0.60
CA CYS A 306 -7.43 -13.95 0.39
C CYS A 306 -8.03 -14.03 -1.03
N GLU A 307 -7.22 -14.23 -2.06
CA GLU A 307 -7.71 -14.37 -3.44
C GLU A 307 -8.51 -15.67 -3.62
N LEU A 308 -8.11 -16.77 -2.99
CA LEU A 308 -8.87 -18.02 -3.01
C LEU A 308 -10.21 -17.91 -2.26
N LEU A 309 -10.25 -17.22 -1.12
CA LEU A 309 -11.49 -16.94 -0.40
C LEU A 309 -12.47 -16.12 -1.25
N MET A 310 -11.97 -15.07 -1.91
CA MET A 310 -12.79 -14.25 -2.80
C MET A 310 -13.35 -15.05 -3.99
N ILE A 311 -12.59 -16.00 -4.54
CA ILE A 311 -13.06 -16.88 -5.62
C ILE A 311 -14.12 -17.88 -5.11
N SER A 312 -13.99 -18.37 -3.88
CA SER A 312 -14.94 -19.31 -3.28
C SER A 312 -16.30 -18.69 -2.93
N GLU A 313 -16.37 -17.37 -2.73
CA GLU A 313 -17.65 -16.65 -2.52
C GLU A 313 -18.35 -16.27 -3.84
N LEU A 314 -17.68 -16.44 -4.99
CA LEU A 314 -18.19 -16.13 -6.33
C LEU A 314 -18.68 -17.36 -7.12
N CYS A 315 -18.42 -18.58 -6.64
CA CYS A 315 -18.90 -19.85 -7.22
C CYS A 315 -20.01 -20.46 -6.36
#